data_AF-A0A2N6P1M7-F1
#
_entry.id   AF-A0A2N6P1M7-F1
#
_cell.length_a   1.000
_cell.length_b   1.000
_cell.length_c   1.000
_cell.angle_alpha   90.00
_cell.angle_beta   90.00
_cell.angle_gamma   90.00
#
_symmetry.space_group_name_H-M   'P 1'
#
loop_
_entity.id
_entity.type
_entity.pdbx_description
1 polymer ?
#
loop_
_entity_poly.entity_id
_entity_poly.type
_entity_poly.pdbx_seq_one_letter_code
_entity_poly.pdbx_strand_id
1 'polypeptide(L)'
;MKERITFVHPPGGELDPKGFDVQATGLLGPTITTVREDRFTIPIDEIPANIASVLRQYSSLQVRWASPLQQKTISPFSSRISPGLHVSYIPAKQTPADA
;
A
#
# COMPACT_ATOMS: atom_id res chain seq x y z
N MET A 1 -9.83 -7.60 -8.99
CA MET A 1 -9.15 -7.10 -7.77
C MET A 1 -8.06 -8.06 -7.27
N LYS A 2 -6.91 -7.54 -6.82
CA LYS A 2 -5.84 -8.29 -6.13
C LYS A 2 -5.50 -7.63 -4.80
N GLU A 3 -5.39 -8.43 -3.74
CA GLU A 3 -4.94 -7.99 -2.41
C GLU A 3 -3.61 -8.65 -2.06
N ARG A 4 -2.72 -7.90 -1.40
CA ARG A 4 -1.50 -8.42 -0.79
C ARG A 4 -1.36 -7.82 0.60
N ILE A 5 -1.31 -8.67 1.61
CA ILE A 5 -1.05 -8.31 3.01
C ILE A 5 0.41 -8.65 3.32
N THR A 6 1.15 -7.70 3.88
CA THR A 6 2.57 -7.88 4.26
C THR A 6 2.76 -7.49 5.72
N PHE A 7 3.40 -8.36 6.50
CA PHE A 7 3.78 -8.07 7.88
C PHE A 7 5.28 -7.79 7.93
N VAL A 8 5.65 -6.58 8.33
CA VAL A 8 7.05 -6.15 8.42
C VAL A 8 7.46 -6.14 9.89
N HIS A 9 8.48 -6.91 10.23
CA HIS A 9 9.06 -6.95 11.57
C HIS A 9 10.27 -6.01 11.67
N PRO A 10 10.58 -5.44 12.85
CA PRO A 10 11.84 -4.74 13.07
C PRO A 10 13.04 -5.70 13.00
N PRO A 11 14.28 -5.20 12.87
CA PRO A 11 15.48 -5.99 13.05
C PRO A 11 15.48 -6.70 14.42
N GLY A 12 15.92 -7.96 14.48
CA GLY A 12 15.83 -8.79 15.69
C GLY A 12 14.46 -9.48 15.89
N GLY A 13 13.51 -9.25 14.97
CA GLY A 13 12.22 -9.92 14.92
C GLY A 13 12.16 -11.06 13.90
N GLU A 14 13.31 -11.62 13.53
CA GLU A 14 13.41 -12.67 12.51
C GLU A 14 12.60 -13.89 12.93
N LEU A 15 11.88 -14.43 11.95
CA LEU A 15 11.00 -15.56 12.12
C LEU A 15 11.72 -16.84 11.73
N ASP A 16 11.94 -17.74 12.68
CA ASP A 16 12.38 -19.10 12.38
C ASP A 16 11.20 -19.89 11.80
N PRO A 17 11.28 -20.40 10.56
CA PRO A 17 10.24 -21.24 9.98
C PRO A 17 9.84 -22.43 10.86
N LYS A 18 10.75 -22.95 11.69
CA LYS A 18 10.47 -24.04 12.63
C LYS A 18 9.49 -23.65 13.75
N GLY A 19 9.32 -22.35 14.00
CA GLY A 19 8.36 -21.84 14.97
C GLY A 19 6.91 -21.81 14.47
N PHE A 20 6.68 -22.17 13.20
CA PHE A 20 5.35 -22.18 12.61
C PHE A 20 4.81 -23.60 12.46
N ASP A 21 3.55 -23.77 12.87
CA ASP A 21 2.77 -24.98 12.67
C ASP A 21 1.80 -24.76 11.50
N VAL A 22 2.08 -25.43 10.38
CA VAL A 22 1.28 -25.36 9.16
C VAL A 22 0.13 -26.35 9.28
N GLN A 23 -1.08 -25.82 9.38
CA GLN A 23 -2.31 -26.61 9.49
C GLN A 23 -3.07 -26.62 8.17
N ALA A 24 -3.99 -27.58 8.02
CA ALA A 24 -4.79 -27.73 6.80
C ALA A 24 -5.60 -26.46 6.45
N THR A 25 -5.98 -25.67 7.46
CA THR A 25 -6.80 -24.47 7.32
C THR A 25 -6.09 -23.18 7.74
N GLY A 26 -4.78 -23.22 8.00
CA GLY A 26 -4.10 -22.02 8.48
C GLY A 26 -2.66 -22.23 8.94
N LEU A 27 -2.15 -21.22 9.63
CA LEU A 27 -0.79 -21.17 10.15
C LEU A 27 -0.85 -20.67 11.60
N LEU A 28 -0.33 -21.47 12.53
CA LEU A 28 -0.05 -21.01 13.88
C LEU A 28 1.42 -20.63 13.99
N GLY A 29 1.71 -19.61 14.78
CA GLY A 29 3.08 -19.13 14.97
C GLY A 29 3.21 -18.31 16.24
N PRO A 30 4.44 -17.90 16.57
CA PRO A 30 4.70 -17.07 17.74
C PRO A 30 4.03 -15.69 17.60
N THR A 31 3.67 -15.10 18.75
CA THR A 31 3.24 -13.71 18.78
C THR A 31 4.41 -12.80 18.40
N ILE A 32 4.23 -12.01 17.36
CA ILE A 32 5.26 -11.11 16.83
C ILE A 32 4.77 -9.67 16.73
N THR A 33 5.68 -8.73 16.98
CA THR A 33 5.42 -7.30 16.78
C THR A 33 5.74 -6.93 15.33
N THR A 34 4.71 -6.63 14.56
CA THR A 34 4.84 -6.27 13.15
C THR A 34 4.02 -5.05 12.78
N VAL A 35 4.41 -4.36 11.72
CA VAL A 35 3.57 -3.40 11.02
C VAL A 35 2.90 -4.12 9.84
N ARG A 36 1.58 -3.96 9.71
CA ARG A 36 0.79 -4.53 8.61
C ARG A 36 0.68 -3.51 7.47
N GLU A 37 1.08 -3.92 6.26
CA GLU A 37 0.79 -3.23 4.99
C GLU A 37 -0.29 -4.02 4.25
N ASP A 38 -1.42 -3.36 3.96
CA ASP A 38 -2.43 -3.87 3.04
C ASP A 38 -2.30 -3.15 1.69
N ARG A 39 -2.16 -3.93 0.61
CA ARG A 39 -2.06 -3.41 -0.75
C ARG A 39 -3.17 -3.96 -1.62
N PHE A 40 -4.00 -3.06 -2.13
CA PHE A 40 -5.06 -3.37 -3.08
C PHE A 40 -4.67 -2.90 -4.48
N THR A 41 -4.90 -3.76 -5.47
CA THR A 41 -4.81 -3.42 -6.90
C THR A 41 -6.17 -3.68 -7.52
N ILE A 42 -6.83 -2.60 -7.91
CA ILE A 42 -8.20 -2.62 -8.44
C ILE A 42 -8.13 -2.16 -9.91
N PRO A 43 -8.55 -3.00 -10.87
CA PRO A 43 -8.73 -2.60 -12.26
C PRO A 43 -9.67 -1.40 -12.40
N ILE A 44 -9.39 -0.51 -13.36
CA ILE A 44 -10.13 0.75 -13.52
C ILE A 44 -11.61 0.55 -13.90
N ASP A 45 -11.92 -0.59 -14.53
CA ASP A 45 -13.26 -1.04 -14.92
C ASP A 45 -14.06 -1.64 -13.74
N GLU A 46 -13.41 -2.02 -12.64
CA GLU A 46 -14.08 -2.42 -11.39
C GLU A 46 -14.43 -1.21 -10.49
N ILE A 47 -13.97 -0.01 -10.84
CA ILE A 47 -14.22 1.23 -10.09
C ILE A 47 -15.53 1.90 -10.57
N PRO A 48 -16.34 2.50 -9.69
CA PRO A 48 -17.52 3.28 -10.08
C PRO A 48 -17.21 4.33 -11.17
N ALA A 49 -18.08 4.44 -12.17
CA ALA A 49 -17.82 5.21 -13.39
C ALA A 49 -17.43 6.68 -13.14
N ASN A 50 -18.02 7.30 -12.13
CA ASN A 50 -17.74 8.69 -11.73
C ASN A 50 -16.32 8.86 -11.16
N ILE A 51 -15.78 7.86 -10.48
CA ILE A 51 -14.41 7.88 -9.96
C ILE A 51 -13.44 7.49 -11.07
N ALA A 52 -13.78 6.47 -11.86
CA ALA A 52 -12.98 6.02 -12.99
C ALA A 52 -12.76 7.14 -14.03
N SER A 53 -13.77 7.97 -14.30
CA SER A 53 -13.64 9.10 -15.23
C SER A 53 -12.63 10.15 -14.76
N VAL A 54 -12.55 10.41 -13.46
CA VAL A 54 -11.55 11.32 -12.88
C VAL A 54 -10.16 10.69 -12.95
N LEU A 55 -10.02 9.43 -12.53
CA LEU A 55 -8.72 8.74 -12.50
C LEU A 55 -8.11 8.59 -13.90
N ARG A 56 -8.91 8.42 -14.95
CA ARG A 56 -8.44 8.33 -16.35
C ARG A 56 -7.76 9.59 -16.87
N GLN A 57 -7.95 10.74 -16.22
CA GLN A 57 -7.27 11.99 -16.60
C GLN A 57 -5.78 11.98 -16.22
N TYR A 58 -5.35 10.99 -15.43
CA TYR A 58 -4.00 10.87 -14.91
C TYR A 58 -3.36 9.57 -15.38
N SER A 59 -2.12 9.64 -15.86
CA SER A 59 -1.29 8.45 -16.05
C SER A 59 -0.76 7.91 -14.72
N SER A 60 -0.67 8.78 -13.71
CA SER A 60 -0.28 8.43 -12.35
C SER A 60 -0.91 9.40 -11.36
N LEU A 61 -1.46 8.89 -10.26
CA LEU A 61 -1.93 9.67 -9.11
C LEU A 61 -1.46 8.99 -7.82
N GLN A 62 -0.70 9.71 -7.00
CA GLN A 62 -0.22 9.27 -5.71
C GLN A 62 -0.82 10.13 -4.61
N VAL A 63 -1.51 9.48 -3.66
CA VAL A 63 -2.08 10.13 -2.48
C VAL A 63 -1.41 9.54 -1.24
N ARG A 64 -0.88 10.41 -0.37
CA ARG A 64 -0.24 10.02 0.89
C ARG A 64 -0.78 10.88 2.02
N TRP A 65 -0.99 10.28 3.18
CA TRP A 65 -1.32 11.01 4.41
C TRP A 65 -0.29 10.69 5.49
N ALA A 66 0.25 11.72 6.13
CA ALA A 66 1.14 11.57 7.28
C ALA A 66 0.52 12.19 8.54
N SER A 67 0.51 11.41 9.62
CA SER A 67 0.05 11.88 10.91
C SER A 67 1.00 12.93 11.48
N PRO A 68 0.49 13.96 12.19
CA PRO A 68 1.33 14.87 12.97
C PRO A 68 1.93 14.22 14.22
N LEU A 69 1.40 13.05 14.64
CA LEU A 69 1.93 12.32 15.78
C LEU A 69 3.23 11.61 15.41
N GLN A 70 4.20 11.65 16.33
CA GLN A 70 5.46 10.95 16.13
C GLN A 70 5.21 9.44 16.13
N GLN A 71 5.41 8.81 14.98
CA GLN A 71 5.31 7.36 14.82
C GLN A 71 6.69 6.75 14.72
N LYS A 72 6.89 5.64 15.44
CA LYS A 72 8.08 4.79 15.31
C LYS A 72 7.98 4.05 13.98
N THR A 73 8.66 4.57 12.97
CA THR A 73 8.73 3.94 11.66
C THR A 73 9.80 2.85 11.69
N ILE A 74 9.52 1.76 10.99
CA ILE A 74 10.49 0.68 10.76
C ILE A 74 10.89 0.70 9.28
N SER A 75 12.12 0.29 8.97
CA SER A 75 12.54 0.08 7.57
C SER A 75 11.64 -0.98 6.92
N PRO A 76 11.17 -0.83 5.66
CA PRO A 76 11.51 0.22 4.69
C PRO A 76 10.62 1.48 4.75
N PHE A 77 9.68 1.57 5.70
CA PHE A 77 8.74 2.69 5.85
C PHE A 77 9.33 3.90 6.59
N SER A 78 10.64 4.11 6.50
CA SER A 78 11.34 5.19 7.17
C SER A 78 11.24 6.55 6.45
N SER A 79 10.74 6.57 5.20
CA SER A 79 10.51 7.80 4.44
C SER A 79 9.54 8.72 5.17
N ARG A 80 9.97 9.94 5.50
CA ARG A 80 9.16 10.96 6.16
C ARG A 80 8.72 12.02 5.17
N ILE A 81 7.47 12.44 5.30
CA ILE A 81 6.90 13.64 4.69
C ILE A 81 6.35 14.52 5.81
N SER A 82 6.16 15.81 5.57
CA SER A 82 5.51 16.67 6.57
C SER A 82 4.09 16.15 6.88
N PRO A 83 3.56 16.37 8.09
CA PRO A 83 2.19 15.99 8.40
C PRO A 83 1.16 16.58 7.42
N GLY A 84 0.10 15.82 7.12
CA GLY A 84 -0.99 16.23 6.25
C GLY A 84 -1.17 15.38 4.99
N LEU A 85 -2.00 15.87 4.07
CA LEU A 85 -2.31 15.24 2.79
C LEU A 85 -1.32 15.70 1.72
N HIS A 86 -0.70 14.74 1.04
CA HIS A 86 0.21 14.95 -0.08
C HIS A 86 -0.35 14.28 -1.32
N VAL A 87 -0.43 15.03 -2.41
CA VAL A 87 -0.90 14.53 -3.70
C VAL A 87 0.15 14.86 -4.76
N SER A 88 0.56 13.85 -5.51
CA SER A 88 1.42 14.00 -6.69
C SER A 88 0.74 13.31 -7.86
N TYR A 89 0.86 13.88 -9.06
CA TYR A 89 0.22 13.30 -10.23
C TYR A 89 1.00 13.59 -11.51
N ILE A 90 0.80 12.72 -12.50
CA ILE A 90 1.22 12.90 -13.88
C ILE A 90 -0.04 12.85 -14.73
N PRO A 91 -0.37 13.92 -15.48
CA PRO A 91 -1.51 13.91 -16.40
C PRO A 91 -1.39 12.78 -17.44
N ALA A 92 -2.52 12.30 -17.96
CA ALA A 92 -2.52 11.49 -19.16
C ALA A 92 -2.14 12.39 -20.36
N LYS A 93 -1.25 11.92 -21.23
CA LYS A 93 -0.96 12.63 -22.49
C LYS A 93 -2.23 12.66 -23.32
N GLN A 94 -2.67 13.84 -23.73
CA GLN A 94 -3.65 13.95 -24.81
C GLN A 94 -2.99 13.41 -26.08
N THR A 95 -3.54 12.33 -26.63
CA THR A 95 -3.17 11.93 -28.00
C THR A 95 -3.88 12.91 -28.93
N PRO A 96 -3.18 13.71 -29.74
CA PRO A 96 -3.84 14.58 -30.72
C PRO A 96 -4.33 13.69 -31.85
N ALA A 97 -5.58 13.25 -31.77
CA ALA A 97 -6.22 12.44 -32.81
C ALA A 97 -7.62 12.96 -33.17
N ASP A 98 -7.91 14.25 -32.92
CA ASP A 98 -9.10 14.94 -33.43
C ASP A 98 -8.76 16.43 -33.65
N ALA A 99 -8.00 16.71 -34.72
CA ALA A 99 -7.81 18.04 -35.30
C ALA A 99 -8.20 18.01 -36.79
#